data_AF-A0A0F9H8D1-F1
#
_entry.id   AF-A0A0F9H8D1-F1
#
_cell.length_a   1.000
_cell.length_b   1.000
_cell.length_c   1.000
_cell.angle_alpha   90.00
_cell.angle_beta   90.00
_cell.angle_gamma   90.00
#
_symmetry.space_group_name_H-M   'P 1'
#
loop_
_entity.id
_entity.type
_entity.pdbx_description
1 polymer ?
#
loop_
_entity_poly.entity_id
_entity_poly.type
_entity_poly.pdbx_seq_one_letter_code
_entity_poly.pdbx_strand_id
1 'polypeptide(L)'
;MTDEKGHIRRDLENIKLGGVTVVGIIIMAVIAVVIAVVLEQDETEIDLEKDVYLFLHGRTDLQEKAVASLVAYGFPKEKIVKASAENVGSVGDYMAMLWRPPRPDHIKIQLITGVKEVEPEKIFGLWKGVSKKDIDTISLE
;
A
#
# COMPACT_ATOMS: atom_id res chain seq x y z
N MET A 1 52.29 -37.75 -26.08
CA MET A 1 52.17 -36.30 -26.35
C MET A 1 50.75 -36.08 -26.85
N THR A 2 49.80 -35.70 -25.98
CA THR A 2 49.42 -34.30 -25.62
C THR A 2 48.91 -33.56 -26.85
N ASP A 3 47.76 -32.90 -26.92
CA ASP A 3 46.69 -32.44 -26.01
C ASP A 3 45.40 -32.28 -26.89
N GLU A 4 44.17 -32.44 -26.41
CA GLU A 4 43.26 -31.52 -25.69
C GLU A 4 42.62 -30.36 -26.51
N LYS A 5 41.28 -30.22 -26.34
CA LYS A 5 40.38 -29.08 -26.63
C LYS A 5 39.76 -29.02 -28.04
N GLY A 6 38.46 -28.75 -28.21
CA GLY A 6 37.52 -28.08 -27.32
C GLY A 6 36.14 -28.73 -27.28
N HIS A 7 35.75 -29.05 -26.05
CA HIS A 7 34.40 -29.36 -25.60
C HIS A 7 33.61 -28.04 -25.48
N ILE A 8 32.60 -27.77 -26.31
CA ILE A 8 31.39 -27.01 -25.92
C ILE A 8 30.21 -27.48 -26.79
N ARG A 9 29.59 -28.60 -26.41
CA ARG A 9 28.21 -28.98 -26.79
C ARG A 9 27.62 -29.88 -25.68
N ARG A 10 27.40 -29.25 -24.54
CA ARG A 10 26.74 -29.72 -23.31
C ARG A 10 26.34 -28.39 -22.65
N ASP A 11 25.08 -27.99 -22.46
CA ASP A 11 23.92 -28.74 -22.00
C ASP A 11 22.63 -27.97 -22.37
N LEU A 12 21.98 -28.30 -23.49
CA LEU A 12 20.62 -27.81 -23.77
C LEU A 12 19.62 -28.94 -24.08
N GLU A 13 20.00 -30.18 -23.79
CA GLU A 13 19.16 -31.34 -24.02
C GLU A 13 19.24 -32.25 -22.80
N ASN A 14 18.59 -31.86 -21.71
CA ASN A 14 18.08 -32.78 -20.68
C ASN A 14 17.26 -32.02 -19.63
N ILE A 15 16.16 -31.40 -20.05
CA ILE A 15 14.98 -31.36 -19.18
C ILE A 15 14.14 -32.56 -19.58
N LYS A 16 14.49 -33.73 -19.03
CA LYS A 16 13.63 -34.91 -19.12
C LYS A 16 12.35 -34.58 -18.38
N LEU A 17 11.25 -34.44 -19.12
CA LEU A 17 9.87 -34.43 -18.61
C LEU A 17 9.46 -35.85 -18.15
N GLY A 18 10.29 -36.47 -17.32
CA GLY A 18 10.17 -37.87 -16.91
C GLY A 18 10.12 -37.98 -15.39
N GLY A 19 8.93 -38.18 -14.84
CA GLY A 19 8.73 -38.56 -13.44
C GLY A 19 8.05 -37.53 -12.55
N VAL A 20 6.96 -36.90 -13.00
CA VAL A 20 6.08 -36.20 -12.05
C VAL A 20 5.16 -37.24 -11.42
N THR A 21 5.45 -37.65 -10.19
CA THR A 21 4.55 -38.52 -9.41
C THR A 21 3.27 -37.76 -9.07
N VAL A 22 2.17 -38.46 -8.78
CA VAL A 22 0.89 -37.83 -8.36
C VAL A 22 1.09 -36.85 -7.21
N VAL A 23 2.00 -37.17 -6.28
CA VAL A 23 2.39 -36.30 -5.16
C VAL A 23 3.07 -35.01 -5.65
N GLY A 24 3.94 -35.09 -6.66
CA GLY A 24 4.56 -33.92 -7.29
C GLY A 24 3.54 -32.99 -7.97
N ILE A 25 2.51 -33.56 -8.61
CA ILE A 25 1.40 -32.76 -9.19
C ILE A 25 0.63 -32.04 -8.08
N ILE A 26 0.33 -32.72 -6.97
CA ILE A 26 -0.38 -32.12 -5.83
C ILE A 26 0.44 -30.99 -5.22
N ILE A 27 1.75 -31.20 -5.01
CA ILE A 27 2.64 -30.17 -4.48
C ILE A 27 2.68 -28.95 -5.41
N MET A 28 2.81 -29.14 -6.72
CA MET A 28 2.80 -28.04 -7.68
C MET A 28 1.47 -27.29 -7.71
N ALA A 29 0.35 -28.00 -7.59
CA ALA A 29 -0.98 -27.38 -7.50
C ALA A 29 -1.13 -26.55 -6.21
N VAL A 30 -0.68 -27.07 -5.07
CA VAL A 30 -0.70 -26.34 -3.79
C VAL A 30 0.20 -25.10 -3.87
N ILE A 31 1.41 -25.22 -4.42
CA ILE A 31 2.31 -24.08 -4.62
C ILE A 31 1.67 -23.04 -5.54
N ALA A 32 1.05 -23.46 -6.65
CA ALA A 32 0.37 -22.54 -7.55
C ALA A 32 -0.79 -21.81 -6.87
N VAL A 33 -1.57 -22.49 -6.01
CA VAL A 33 -2.64 -21.88 -5.20
C VAL A 33 -2.07 -20.92 -4.16
N VAL A 34 -0.99 -21.29 -3.46
CA VAL A 34 -0.33 -20.41 -2.50
C VAL A 34 0.24 -19.18 -3.20
N ILE A 35 0.88 -19.33 -4.36
CA ILE A 35 1.37 -18.21 -5.17
C ILE A 35 0.21 -17.33 -5.63
N ALA A 36 -0.89 -17.89 -6.13
CA ALA A 36 -2.06 -17.11 -6.52
C ALA A 36 -2.58 -16.28 -5.34
N VAL A 37 -2.77 -16.90 -4.16
CA VAL A 37 -3.19 -16.21 -2.93
C VAL A 37 -2.19 -15.14 -2.47
N VAL A 38 -0.89 -15.37 -2.64
CA VAL A 38 0.16 -14.41 -2.29
C VAL A 38 0.24 -13.26 -3.31
N LEU A 39 -0.02 -13.51 -4.59
CA LEU A 39 -0.10 -12.48 -5.64
C LEU A 39 -1.41 -11.70 -5.60
N GLU A 40 -2.48 -12.27 -5.03
CA GLU A 40 -3.73 -11.57 -4.72
C GLU A 40 -3.65 -10.73 -3.42
N GLN A 41 -2.44 -10.53 -2.86
CA GLN A 41 -2.25 -9.55 -1.80
C GLN A 41 -2.41 -8.14 -2.36
N ASP A 42 -3.65 -7.67 -2.33
CA ASP A 42 -4.14 -6.29 -2.36
C ASP A 42 -3.08 -5.19 -2.57
N GLU A 43 -2.44 -5.17 -3.74
CA GLU A 43 -1.92 -3.96 -4.33
C GLU A 43 -3.15 -3.19 -4.84
N THR A 44 -3.93 -2.63 -3.91
CA THR A 44 -4.96 -1.66 -4.26
C THR A 44 -4.23 -0.46 -4.84
N GLU A 45 -4.13 -0.43 -6.17
CA GLU A 45 -3.72 0.74 -6.90
C GLU A 45 -4.50 1.94 -6.35
N ILE A 46 -3.79 2.97 -5.91
CA ILE A 46 -4.42 4.14 -5.30
C ILE A 46 -5.17 4.89 -6.39
N ASP A 47 -6.47 5.07 -6.18
CA ASP A 47 -7.34 5.86 -7.05
C ASP A 47 -7.08 7.35 -6.81
N LEU A 48 -6.22 7.95 -7.64
CA LEU A 48 -5.84 9.37 -7.54
C LEU A 48 -6.99 10.34 -7.82
N GLU A 49 -8.13 9.86 -8.30
CA GLU A 49 -9.36 10.66 -8.48
C GLU A 49 -10.17 10.80 -7.19
N LYS A 50 -9.82 10.06 -6.13
CA LYS A 50 -10.46 10.17 -4.81
C LYS A 50 -9.90 11.33 -3.99
N ASP A 51 -10.75 11.83 -3.11
CA ASP A 51 -10.34 12.88 -2.19
C ASP A 51 -9.40 12.29 -1.12
N VAL A 52 -8.38 13.08 -0.74
CA VAL A 52 -7.43 12.74 0.32
C VAL A 52 -7.51 13.76 1.44
N TYR A 53 -7.90 13.29 2.62
CA TYR A 53 -8.13 14.11 3.80
C TYR A 53 -6.85 14.23 4.62
N LEU A 54 -6.21 15.40 4.58
CA LEU A 54 -4.94 15.69 5.25
C LEU A 54 -5.16 16.06 6.72
N PHE A 55 -4.64 15.22 7.63
CA PHE A 55 -4.69 15.41 9.07
C PHE A 55 -3.30 15.74 9.67
N LEU A 56 -3.19 16.93 10.25
CA LEU A 56 -1.90 17.53 10.64
C LEU A 56 -1.49 17.31 12.10
N HIS A 57 -2.35 16.77 12.97
CA HIS A 57 -2.08 16.66 14.42
C HIS A 57 -1.60 17.99 15.07
N GLY A 58 -2.14 19.13 14.62
CA GLY A 58 -1.77 20.45 15.11
C GLY A 58 -0.49 21.06 14.51
N ARG A 59 0.24 20.32 13.66
CA ARG A 59 1.44 20.80 12.96
C ARG A 59 1.11 21.59 11.69
N THR A 60 0.45 22.73 11.86
CA THR A 60 0.08 23.62 10.75
C THR A 60 1.31 24.15 10.00
N ASP A 61 2.46 24.23 10.70
CA ASP A 61 3.77 24.57 10.11
C ASP A 61 4.23 23.58 9.04
N LEU A 62 3.72 22.34 9.06
CA LEU A 62 4.05 21.30 8.07
C LEU A 62 3.04 21.20 6.93
N GLN A 63 1.99 22.04 6.90
CA GLN A 63 0.91 21.91 5.92
C GLN A 63 1.43 22.02 4.48
N GLU A 64 2.26 23.01 4.16
CA GLU A 64 2.79 23.18 2.81
C GLU A 64 3.68 22.01 2.38
N LYS A 65 4.56 21.53 3.27
CA LYS A 65 5.43 20.37 3.00
C LYS A 65 4.59 19.12 2.75
N ALA A 66 3.58 18.87 3.58
CA ALA A 66 2.70 17.71 3.44
C ALA A 66 1.92 17.73 2.12
N VAL A 67 1.36 18.89 1.74
CA VAL A 67 0.68 19.07 0.45
C VAL A 67 1.65 18.83 -0.72
N ALA A 68 2.87 19.38 -0.66
CA ALA A 68 3.87 19.16 -1.70
C ALA A 68 4.25 17.67 -1.84
N SER A 69 4.42 16.96 -0.72
CA SER A 69 4.69 15.52 -0.71
C SER A 69 3.53 14.70 -1.31
N LEU A 70 2.28 15.04 -1.01
CA LEU A 70 1.11 14.37 -1.59
C LEU A 70 0.96 14.63 -3.10
N VAL A 71 1.26 15.84 -3.56
CA VAL A 71 1.29 16.16 -4.99
C VAL A 71 2.42 15.41 -5.71
N ALA A 72 3.61 15.36 -5.11
CA ALA A 72 4.74 14.60 -5.66
C ALA A 72 4.46 13.08 -5.69
N TYR A 73 3.64 12.59 -4.77
CA TYR A 73 3.15 11.22 -4.76
C TYR A 73 2.15 10.93 -5.89
N GLY A 74 1.40 11.93 -6.33
CA GLY A 74 0.50 11.82 -7.49
C GLY A 74 -0.91 12.40 -7.27
N PHE A 75 -1.27 12.77 -6.05
CA PHE A 75 -2.61 13.33 -5.80
C PHE A 75 -2.74 14.72 -6.44
N PRO A 76 -3.83 14.99 -7.20
CA PRO A 76 -4.14 16.34 -7.65
C PRO A 76 -4.32 17.26 -6.45
N LYS A 77 -3.81 18.49 -6.54
CA LYS A 77 -3.84 19.44 -5.41
C LYS A 77 -5.28 19.75 -4.97
N GLU A 78 -6.20 19.79 -5.91
CA GLU A 78 -7.64 19.98 -5.75
C GLU A 78 -8.33 18.82 -5.00
N LYS A 79 -7.74 17.63 -4.97
CA LYS A 79 -8.22 16.46 -4.24
C LYS A 79 -7.72 16.41 -2.79
N ILE A 80 -6.76 17.26 -2.43
CA ILE A 80 -6.22 17.33 -1.07
C ILE A 80 -7.13 18.24 -0.22
N VAL A 81 -7.93 17.61 0.63
CA VAL A 81 -8.89 18.28 1.51
C VAL A 81 -8.32 18.34 2.92
N LYS A 82 -8.48 19.48 3.61
CA LYS A 82 -8.11 19.56 5.03
C LYS A 82 -9.09 18.74 5.86
N ALA A 83 -8.59 17.76 6.60
CA ALA A 83 -9.39 16.95 7.53
C ALA A 83 -9.94 17.81 8.68
N SER A 84 -11.19 17.58 9.08
CA SER A 84 -11.80 18.23 10.25
C SER A 84 -12.58 17.23 11.10
N ALA A 85 -13.04 17.63 12.29
CA ALA A 85 -13.86 16.77 13.14
C ALA A 85 -15.26 16.47 12.55
N GLU A 86 -15.70 17.29 11.60
CA GLU A 86 -17.00 17.24 10.93
C GLU A 86 -16.90 16.70 9.50
N ASN A 87 -15.69 16.67 8.93
CA ASN A 87 -15.44 16.22 7.58
C ASN A 87 -14.35 15.15 7.59
N VAL A 88 -14.79 13.90 7.53
CA VAL A 88 -13.95 12.71 7.68
C VAL A 88 -13.81 11.88 6.41
N GLY A 89 -14.42 12.31 5.30
CA GLY A 89 -14.47 11.59 4.04
C GLY A 89 -15.50 10.46 4.00
N SER A 90 -15.52 9.76 2.87
CA SER A 90 -16.40 8.64 2.56
C SER A 90 -15.63 7.34 2.43
N VAL A 91 -16.34 6.20 2.45
CA VAL A 91 -15.73 4.91 2.11
C VAL A 91 -15.17 4.96 0.69
N GLY A 92 -13.91 4.55 0.53
CA GLY A 92 -13.18 4.65 -0.73
C GLY A 92 -12.28 5.89 -0.86
N ASP A 93 -12.49 6.91 -0.03
CA ASP A 93 -11.57 8.06 0.04
C ASP A 93 -10.33 7.73 0.89
N TYR A 94 -9.35 8.62 0.85
CA TYR A 94 -8.09 8.43 1.55
C TYR A 94 -7.90 9.40 2.72
N MET A 95 -7.17 8.95 3.73
CA MET A 95 -6.67 9.75 4.83
C MET A 95 -5.15 9.88 4.69
N ALA A 96 -4.63 11.11 4.71
CA ALA A 96 -3.22 11.40 4.78
C ALA A 96 -2.89 11.96 6.18
N MET A 97 -2.29 11.14 7.04
CA MET A 97 -2.04 11.48 8.44
C MET A 97 -0.56 11.74 8.70
N LEU A 98 -0.22 12.92 9.24
CA LEU A 98 1.11 13.17 9.78
C LEU A 98 1.38 12.24 10.98
N TRP A 99 2.34 11.32 10.83
CA TRP A 99 2.57 10.25 11.82
C TRP A 99 3.90 10.39 12.55
N ARG A 100 3.93 9.85 13.77
CA ARG A 100 4.91 10.08 14.84
C ARG A 100 4.77 11.47 15.53
N PRO A 101 3.58 11.86 16.00
CA PRO A 101 3.45 13.06 16.84
C PRO A 101 4.32 12.94 18.11
N PRO A 102 4.88 14.04 18.63
CA PRO A 102 4.69 15.44 18.20
C PRO A 102 5.61 15.89 17.05
N ARG A 103 6.60 15.07 16.66
CA ARG A 103 7.56 15.36 15.59
C ARG A 103 7.35 14.38 14.44
N PRO A 104 6.31 14.59 13.62
CA PRO A 104 6.05 13.68 12.53
C PRO A 104 7.17 13.74 11.50
N ASP A 105 7.53 12.58 10.99
CA ASP A 105 8.60 12.38 9.99
C ASP A 105 8.09 11.68 8.72
N HIS A 106 6.83 11.27 8.69
CA HIS A 106 6.18 10.72 7.51
C HIS A 106 4.67 10.96 7.52
N ILE A 107 4.05 10.75 6.37
CA ILE A 107 2.61 10.74 6.15
C ILE A 107 2.17 9.30 5.98
N LYS A 108 1.20 8.84 6.76
CA LYS A 108 0.49 7.58 6.48
C LYS A 108 -0.63 7.84 5.48
N ILE A 109 -0.69 7.06 4.41
CA ILE A 109 -1.85 7.01 3.51
C ILE A 109 -2.70 5.82 3.96
N GLN A 110 -3.98 6.08 4.23
CA GLN A 110 -4.92 5.08 4.71
C GLN A 110 -6.22 5.14 3.89
N LEU A 111 -6.68 3.99 3.40
CA LEU A 111 -7.99 3.85 2.76
C LEU A 111 -9.10 3.88 3.82
N ILE A 112 -10.13 4.71 3.62
CA ILE A 112 -11.32 4.70 4.46
C ILE A 112 -12.19 3.51 4.07
N THR A 113 -12.36 2.57 4.99
CA THR A 113 -13.09 1.31 4.76
C THR A 113 -14.47 1.31 5.41
N GLY A 114 -14.77 2.29 6.25
CA GLY A 114 -16.08 2.42 6.89
C GLY A 114 -16.24 3.76 7.58
N VAL A 115 -17.44 4.33 7.50
CA VAL A 115 -17.82 5.55 8.23
C VAL A 115 -19.11 5.25 8.97
N LYS A 116 -19.10 5.40 10.28
CA LYS A 116 -20.26 5.25 11.16
C LYS A 116 -20.53 6.58 11.84
N GLU A 117 -21.79 6.97 11.88
CA GLU A 117 -22.21 8.08 12.72
C GLU A 117 -22.03 7.67 14.18
N VAL A 118 -21.27 8.47 14.91
CA VAL A 118 -20.98 8.26 16.33
C VAL A 118 -21.32 9.55 17.06
N GLU A 119 -21.89 9.42 18.26
CA GLU A 119 -22.10 10.60 19.08
C GLU A 119 -20.75 11.28 19.36
N PRO A 120 -20.64 12.61 19.13
CA PRO A 120 -19.38 13.31 19.26
C PRO A 120 -18.97 13.40 20.74
N GLU A 121 -18.21 12.41 21.21
CA GLU A 121 -17.58 12.46 22.53
C GLU A 121 -16.28 13.28 22.48
N LYS A 122 -16.35 14.53 22.95
CA LYS A 122 -15.21 15.42 23.20
C LYS A 122 -14.23 15.47 22.00
N ILE A 123 -12.92 15.29 22.23
CA ILE A 123 -11.81 15.74 21.37
C ILE A 123 -11.62 14.89 20.10
N PHE A 124 -12.25 13.70 20.01
CA PHE A 124 -11.98 12.74 18.94
C PHE A 124 -12.93 12.80 17.72
N GLY A 125 -13.97 13.66 17.74
CA GLY A 125 -14.85 13.93 16.59
C GLY A 125 -15.45 12.69 15.91
N LEU A 126 -15.93 12.86 14.68
CA LEU A 126 -16.46 11.77 13.84
C LEU A 126 -15.40 10.70 13.49
N TRP A 127 -14.10 10.97 13.73
CA TRP A 127 -13.00 10.04 13.44
C TRP A 127 -13.07 8.72 14.22
N LYS A 128 -13.72 8.69 15.39
CA LYS A 128 -13.98 7.47 16.16
C LYS A 128 -14.84 6.47 15.38
N GLY A 129 -15.70 6.96 14.49
CA GLY A 129 -16.55 6.15 13.62
C GLY A 129 -15.90 5.72 12.30
N VAL A 130 -14.65 6.12 12.04
CA VAL A 130 -13.99 5.93 10.74
C VAL A 130 -12.99 4.78 10.79
N SER A 131 -13.35 3.66 10.18
CA SER A 131 -12.46 2.53 9.93
C SER A 131 -11.50 2.85 8.79
N LYS A 132 -10.21 2.54 8.98
CA LYS A 132 -9.13 2.83 8.04
C LYS A 132 -8.21 1.62 7.88
N LYS A 133 -7.64 1.46 6.69
CA LYS A 133 -6.60 0.48 6.38
C LYS A 133 -5.35 1.23 5.92
N ASP A 134 -4.20 1.00 6.57
CA ASP A 134 -2.92 1.53 6.12
C ASP A 134 -2.60 0.92 4.75
N ILE A 135 -2.30 1.75 3.76
CA ILE A 135 -1.98 1.31 2.40
C ILE A 135 -0.58 1.76 1.96
N ASP A 136 -0.11 2.93 2.39
CA ASP A 136 1.25 3.38 2.07
C ASP A 136 1.77 4.45 3.03
N THR A 137 3.01 4.90 2.85
CA THR A 137 3.70 5.91 3.64
C THR A 137 4.61 6.80 2.79
N ILE A 138 4.57 8.11 3.02
CA ILE A 138 5.43 9.10 2.36
C ILE A 138 6.40 9.70 3.39
N SER A 139 7.70 9.64 3.14
CA SER A 139 8.69 10.31 4.00
C SER A 139 8.56 11.84 3.94
N LEU A 140 8.70 12.51 5.08
CA LEU A 140 8.79 13.96 5.19
C LEU A 140 10.24 14.42 5.41
N GLU A 141 11.24 13.60 5.13
CA GLU A 141 12.64 14.05 5.12
C GLU A 141 12.90 15.00 3.95
#